data_AF-A0A318HQ80-F1
#
_entry.id   AF-A0A318HQ80-F1
#
_cell.length_a   1.000
_cell.length_b   1.000
_cell.length_c   1.000
_cell.angle_alpha   90.00
_cell.angle_beta   90.00
_cell.angle_gamma   90.00
#
_symmetry.space_group_name_H-M   'P 1'
#
loop_
_entity.id
_entity.type
_entity.pdbx_description
1 polymer ?
#
loop_
_entity_poly.entity_id
_entity_poly.type
_entity_poly.pdbx_seq_one_letter_code
_entity_poly.pdbx_strand_id
1 'polypeptide(L)'
;MAATTINTEVLRLRAKALRLNGLVEHWGEIDGAAWLAPLLQWEEDERAHRSLQRRVRAAKLGKFKSIADFDWTWPARIDRAAVEDLMSLTFLADATNVVFIGPNGVGKSTLAQNVAHHALIQGHTVLFKSASEMLGELAALDSDSALRRRLRHYATPDILVIDEVGYLSYSNRHADLLFELISRRYEACSTIV
;
A
#
# COMPACT_ATOMS: atom_id res chain seq x y z
N MET A 1 -32.73 6.86 -28.56
CA MET A 1 -33.25 6.75 -27.18
C MET A 1 -32.44 5.78 -26.31
N ALA A 2 -32.09 4.56 -26.76
CA ALA A 2 -31.31 3.61 -25.95
C ALA A 2 -29.92 4.11 -25.49
N ALA A 3 -29.16 4.82 -26.35
CA ALA A 3 -27.82 5.30 -26.00
C ALA A 3 -27.82 6.41 -24.93
N THR A 4 -28.87 7.23 -24.85
CA THR A 4 -29.01 8.29 -23.84
C THR A 4 -29.35 7.69 -22.47
N THR A 5 -30.23 6.68 -22.45
CA THR A 5 -30.62 5.96 -21.22
C THR A 5 -29.44 5.22 -20.59
N ILE A 6 -28.58 4.60 -21.40
CA ILE A 6 -27.37 3.91 -20.93
C ILE A 6 -26.40 4.90 -20.26
N ASN A 7 -26.25 6.11 -20.80
CA ASN A 7 -25.33 7.11 -20.23
C ASN A 7 -25.83 7.64 -18.87
N THR A 8 -27.14 7.88 -18.73
CA THR A 8 -27.76 8.29 -17.46
C THR A 8 -27.56 7.25 -16.36
N GLU A 9 -27.77 5.97 -16.65
CA GLU A 9 -27.62 4.91 -15.64
C GLU A 9 -26.18 4.80 -15.13
N VAL A 10 -25.20 4.91 -16.04
CA VAL A 10 -23.77 4.94 -15.69
C VAL A 10 -23.45 6.11 -14.77
N LEU A 11 -23.95 7.32 -15.07
CA LEU A 11 -23.74 8.49 -14.20
C LEU A 11 -24.38 8.29 -12.82
N ARG A 12 -25.53 7.63 -12.74
CA ARG A 12 -26.20 7.34 -11.45
C ARG A 12 -25.39 6.38 -10.61
N LEU A 13 -24.80 5.34 -11.24
CA LEU A 13 -23.91 4.41 -10.56
C LEU A 13 -22.65 5.10 -10.03
N ARG A 14 -22.06 6.02 -10.81
CA ARG A 14 -20.92 6.86 -10.37
C ARG A 14 -21.30 7.69 -9.14
N ALA A 15 -22.43 8.39 -9.17
CA ALA A 15 -22.92 9.17 -8.03
C ALA A 15 -23.13 8.32 -6.77
N LYS A 16 -23.66 7.10 -6.92
CA LYS A 16 -23.79 6.12 -5.82
C LYS A 16 -22.43 5.65 -5.30
N ALA A 17 -21.48 5.34 -6.17
CA ALA A 17 -20.12 4.95 -5.79
C ALA A 17 -19.41 6.08 -5.01
N LEU A 18 -19.67 7.33 -5.40
CA LEU A 18 -19.22 8.53 -4.70
C LEU A 18 -20.04 8.85 -3.44
N ARG A 19 -21.05 8.05 -3.08
CA ARG A 19 -21.94 8.29 -1.92
C ARG A 19 -22.56 9.70 -1.93
N LEU A 20 -22.83 10.26 -3.10
CA LEU A 20 -23.47 11.56 -3.27
C LEU A 20 -24.99 11.41 -3.12
N ASN A 21 -25.42 10.98 -1.92
CA ASN A 21 -26.79 10.51 -1.68
C ASN A 21 -27.85 11.57 -2.01
N GLY A 22 -27.58 12.85 -1.76
CA GLY A 22 -28.48 13.94 -2.16
C GLY A 22 -28.68 14.04 -3.67
N LEU A 23 -27.61 13.90 -4.47
CA LEU A 23 -27.71 13.86 -5.94
C LEU A 23 -28.48 12.61 -6.41
N VAL A 24 -28.29 11.47 -5.74
CA VAL A 24 -28.99 10.21 -6.07
C VAL A 24 -30.49 10.27 -5.75
N GLU A 25 -30.86 10.95 -4.66
CA GLU A 25 -32.25 11.16 -4.25
C GLU A 25 -32.98 12.06 -5.24
N HIS A 26 -32.37 13.18 -5.63
CA HIS A 26 -32.93 14.15 -6.58
C HIS A 26 -32.60 13.84 -8.06
N TRP A 27 -32.32 12.57 -8.40
CA TRP A 27 -31.80 12.20 -9.71
C TRP A 27 -32.71 12.63 -10.87
N GLY A 28 -34.03 12.52 -10.70
CA GLY A 28 -34.99 12.90 -11.74
C GLY A 28 -34.99 14.38 -12.11
N GLU A 29 -34.43 15.26 -11.26
CA GLU A 29 -34.33 16.70 -11.49
C GLU A 29 -33.05 17.09 -12.25
N ILE A 30 -32.02 16.24 -12.17
CA ILE A 30 -30.67 16.54 -12.68
C ILE A 30 -30.26 15.63 -13.84
N ASP A 31 -31.03 14.59 -14.13
CA ASP A 31 -30.80 13.71 -15.28
C ASP A 31 -30.75 14.52 -16.59
N GLY A 32 -29.73 14.25 -17.41
CA GLY A 32 -29.47 14.97 -18.65
C GLY A 32 -28.79 16.33 -18.49
N ALA A 33 -28.51 16.80 -17.26
CA ALA A 33 -27.80 18.05 -17.06
C ALA A 33 -26.35 17.97 -17.58
N ALA A 34 -25.96 18.89 -18.46
CA ALA A 34 -24.64 18.90 -19.10
C ALA A 34 -23.48 19.03 -18.10
N TRP A 35 -23.71 19.63 -16.93
CA TRP A 35 -22.70 19.81 -15.88
C TRP A 35 -22.48 18.54 -15.03
N LEU A 36 -23.37 17.55 -15.09
CA LEU A 36 -23.34 16.40 -14.19
C LEU A 36 -22.15 15.49 -14.44
N ALA A 37 -21.85 15.16 -15.71
CA ALA A 37 -20.73 14.28 -16.03
C ALA A 37 -19.37 14.91 -15.65
N PRO A 38 -19.09 16.19 -15.96
CA PRO A 38 -17.89 16.88 -15.48
C PRO A 38 -17.79 16.95 -13.95
N LEU A 39 -18.89 17.24 -13.24
CA LEU A 39 -18.88 17.31 -11.78
C LEU A 39 -18.48 15.96 -11.15
N LEU A 40 -19.08 14.87 -11.62
CA LEU A 40 -18.76 13.53 -11.12
C LEU A 40 -17.31 13.16 -11.41
N GLN A 41 -16.79 13.57 -12.58
CA GLN A 41 -15.38 13.36 -12.92
C GLN A 41 -14.45 14.11 -11.96
N TRP A 42 -14.70 15.40 -11.71
CA TRP A 42 -13.86 16.19 -10.80
C TRP A 42 -13.84 15.60 -9.38
N GLU A 43 -14.99 15.14 -8.89
CA GLU A 43 -15.09 14.52 -7.58
C GLU A 43 -14.35 13.17 -7.51
N GLU A 44 -14.43 12.34 -8.56
CA GLU A 44 -13.65 11.11 -8.67
C GLU A 44 -12.16 11.38 -8.64
N ASP A 45 -11.69 12.32 -9.47
CA ASP A 45 -10.29 12.69 -9.59
C ASP A 45 -9.74 13.24 -8.25
N GLU A 46 -10.47 14.16 -7.62
CA GLU A 46 -10.06 14.77 -6.34
C GLU A 46 -10.04 13.73 -5.21
N ARG A 47 -11.00 12.80 -5.18
CA ARG A 47 -10.99 11.72 -4.18
C ARG A 47 -9.87 10.73 -4.43
N ALA A 48 -9.62 10.34 -5.67
CA ALA A 48 -8.50 9.47 -6.03
C ALA A 48 -7.17 10.12 -5.62
N HIS A 49 -7.01 11.41 -5.94
CA HIS A 49 -5.84 12.21 -5.57
C HIS A 49 -5.64 12.29 -4.06
N ARG A 50 -6.66 12.69 -3.29
CA ARG A 50 -6.59 12.73 -1.82
C ARG A 50 -6.32 11.36 -1.21
N SER A 51 -6.89 10.31 -1.79
CA SER A 51 -6.67 8.95 -1.31
C SER A 51 -5.22 8.52 -1.49
N LEU A 52 -4.65 8.72 -2.69
CA LEU A 52 -3.25 8.46 -2.96
C LEU A 52 -2.33 9.29 -2.05
N GLN A 53 -2.56 10.61 -1.94
CA GLN A 53 -1.77 11.46 -1.05
C GLN A 53 -1.75 10.95 0.39
N ARG A 54 -2.91 10.51 0.90
CA ARG A 54 -3.01 9.95 2.26
C ARG A 54 -2.19 8.68 2.40
N ARG A 55 -2.29 7.75 1.45
CA ARG A 55 -1.52 6.49 1.48
C ARG A 55 -0.02 6.75 1.37
N VAL A 56 0.42 7.64 0.48
CA VAL A 56 1.83 8.04 0.34
C VAL A 56 2.38 8.62 1.65
N ARG A 57 1.63 9.54 2.30
CA ARG A 57 2.03 10.12 3.59
C ARG A 57 2.09 9.09 4.71
N ALA A 58 1.17 8.13 4.71
CA ALA A 58 1.12 7.04 5.69
C ALA A 58 2.23 6.01 5.48
N ALA A 59 2.65 5.78 4.23
CA ALA A 59 3.60 4.73 3.89
C ALA A 59 5.04 5.01 4.33
N LYS A 60 5.43 6.28 4.53
CA LYS A 60 6.76 6.66 5.02
C LYS A 60 7.93 6.10 4.18
N LEU A 61 7.73 5.92 2.86
CA LEU A 61 8.75 5.36 1.96
C LEU A 61 10.04 6.18 1.85
N GLY A 62 10.01 7.47 2.19
CA GLY A 62 11.16 8.36 2.03
C GLY A 62 11.48 8.65 0.56
N LYS A 63 12.71 9.10 0.31
CA LYS A 63 13.23 9.29 -1.06
C LYS A 63 13.90 8.00 -1.53
N PHE A 64 13.66 7.61 -2.77
CA PHE A 64 14.26 6.42 -3.39
C PHE A 64 14.44 6.64 -4.89
N LYS A 65 15.29 5.82 -5.50
CA LYS A 65 15.53 5.81 -6.95
C LYS A 65 14.39 5.08 -7.65
N SER A 66 13.81 5.67 -8.70
CA SER A 66 12.79 5.01 -9.51
C SER A 66 13.32 3.72 -10.13
N ILE A 67 12.46 2.72 -10.29
CA ILE A 67 12.79 1.47 -10.98
C ILE A 67 13.24 1.70 -12.42
N ALA A 68 12.72 2.75 -13.07
CA ALA A 68 13.11 3.14 -14.42
C ALA A 68 14.59 3.57 -14.51
N ASP A 69 15.10 4.13 -13.41
CA ASP A 69 16.50 4.54 -13.30
C ASP A 69 17.37 3.46 -12.65
N PHE A 70 16.81 2.30 -12.26
CA PHE A 70 17.56 1.24 -11.60
C PHE A 70 18.61 0.65 -12.55
N ASP A 71 19.85 0.50 -12.05
CA ASP A 71 20.94 -0.05 -12.84
C ASP A 71 20.89 -1.58 -12.81
N TRP A 72 20.33 -2.19 -13.84
CA TRP A 72 20.24 -3.66 -13.92
C TRP A 72 21.59 -4.35 -14.16
N THR A 73 22.65 -3.60 -14.46
CA THR A 73 24.01 -4.15 -14.58
C THR A 73 24.71 -4.31 -13.23
N TRP A 74 24.11 -3.78 -12.16
CA TRP A 74 24.59 -3.88 -10.79
C TRP A 74 23.39 -4.11 -9.84
N PRO A 75 23.20 -5.30 -9.24
CA PRO A 75 24.22 -6.27 -8.84
C PRO A 75 24.67 -7.32 -9.87
N ALA A 76 25.86 -7.90 -9.67
CA ALA A 76 26.44 -8.93 -10.54
C ALA A 76 25.53 -10.16 -10.75
N ARG A 77 24.61 -10.41 -9.81
CA ARG A 77 23.51 -11.36 -9.95
C ARG A 77 22.24 -10.70 -9.40
N ILE A 78 21.26 -10.50 -10.27
CA ILE A 78 19.90 -10.11 -9.92
C ILE A 78 18.94 -10.90 -10.80
N ASP A 79 17.92 -11.50 -10.20
CA ASP A 79 16.83 -12.11 -10.95
C ASP A 79 15.86 -11.01 -11.37
N ARG A 80 16.10 -10.42 -12.54
CA ARG A 80 15.26 -9.36 -13.07
C ARG A 80 13.83 -9.85 -13.34
N ALA A 81 13.65 -11.09 -13.78
CA ALA A 81 12.33 -11.63 -14.07
C ALA A 81 11.50 -11.74 -12.78
N ALA A 82 12.11 -12.19 -11.68
CA ALA A 82 11.45 -12.21 -10.38
C ALA A 82 11.07 -10.80 -9.90
N VAL A 83 11.93 -9.79 -10.08
CA VAL A 83 11.59 -8.41 -9.70
C VAL A 83 10.46 -7.85 -10.57
N GLU A 84 10.46 -8.11 -11.88
CA GLU A 84 9.37 -7.70 -12.77
C GLU A 84 8.05 -8.40 -12.42
N ASP A 85 8.08 -9.67 -12.03
CA ASP A 85 6.91 -10.39 -11.52
C ASP A 85 6.39 -9.77 -10.22
N LEU A 86 7.26 -9.40 -9.28
CA LEU A 86 6.85 -8.68 -8.06
C LEU A 86 6.16 -7.34 -8.37
N MET A 87 6.56 -6.65 -9.44
CA MET A 87 5.92 -5.40 -9.87
C MET A 87 4.50 -5.64 -10.39
N SER A 88 4.12 -6.85 -10.77
CA SER A 88 2.73 -7.20 -11.11
C SER A 88 1.79 -7.22 -9.90
N LEU A 89 2.35 -7.29 -8.68
CA LEU A 89 1.63 -7.35 -7.40
C LEU A 89 0.71 -8.57 -7.21
N THR A 90 0.81 -9.59 -8.06
CA THR A 90 0.03 -10.83 -7.98
C THR A 90 0.17 -11.53 -6.63
N PHE A 91 1.36 -11.46 -6.03
CA PHE A 91 1.67 -12.03 -4.71
C PHE A 91 0.78 -11.51 -3.58
N LEU A 92 0.15 -10.34 -3.74
CA LEU A 92 -0.76 -9.77 -2.74
C LEU A 92 -2.06 -10.57 -2.62
N ALA A 93 -2.52 -11.20 -3.71
CA ALA A 93 -3.76 -11.98 -3.71
C ALA A 93 -3.68 -13.19 -2.76
N ASP A 94 -2.50 -13.80 -2.68
CA ASP A 94 -2.22 -14.97 -1.85
C ASP A 94 -1.51 -14.60 -0.53
N ALA A 95 -1.45 -13.32 -0.17
CA ALA A 95 -0.74 -12.80 1.00
C ALA A 95 0.71 -13.32 1.13
N THR A 96 1.40 -13.49 -0.01
CA THR A 96 2.73 -14.09 -0.06
C THR A 96 3.80 -13.10 0.44
N ASN A 97 4.70 -13.57 1.30
CA ASN A 97 5.81 -12.74 1.77
C ASN A 97 6.97 -12.76 0.78
N VAL A 98 7.65 -11.63 0.65
CA VAL A 98 8.79 -11.43 -0.24
C VAL A 98 10.02 -11.14 0.60
N VAL A 99 11.14 -11.80 0.30
CA VAL A 99 12.40 -11.58 1.01
C VAL A 99 13.50 -11.30 0.00
N PHE A 100 14.05 -10.08 0.04
CA PHE A 100 15.23 -9.71 -0.73
C PHE A 100 16.49 -10.14 0.03
N ILE A 101 17.22 -11.11 -0.53
CA ILE A 101 18.44 -11.65 0.07
C ILE A 101 19.65 -11.20 -0.74
N GLY A 102 20.64 -10.62 -0.06
CA GLY A 102 21.90 -10.21 -0.69
C GLY A 102 22.76 -9.33 0.22
N PRO A 103 24.01 -9.04 -0.17
CA PRO A 103 24.91 -8.20 0.61
C PRO A 103 24.41 -6.76 0.70
N ASN A 104 25.02 -5.98 1.58
CA ASN A 104 24.61 -4.60 1.81
C ASN A 104 24.98 -3.70 0.64
N GLY A 105 24.15 -2.69 0.36
CA GLY A 105 24.40 -1.74 -0.73
C GLY A 105 24.06 -2.20 -2.14
N VAL A 106 23.38 -3.34 -2.33
CA VAL A 106 23.01 -3.86 -3.67
C VAL A 106 21.61 -3.45 -4.16
N GLY A 107 20.97 -2.49 -3.47
CA GLY A 107 19.68 -1.95 -3.91
C GLY A 107 18.42 -2.68 -3.40
N LYS A 108 18.55 -3.61 -2.43
CA LYS A 108 17.39 -4.34 -1.85
C LYS A 108 16.28 -3.41 -1.36
N SER A 109 16.64 -2.44 -0.51
CA SER A 109 15.69 -1.43 0.01
C SER A 109 15.06 -0.62 -1.13
N THR A 110 15.84 -0.27 -2.17
CA THR A 110 15.34 0.43 -3.35
C THR A 110 14.34 -0.40 -4.14
N LEU A 111 14.58 -1.70 -4.34
CA LEU A 111 13.63 -2.60 -4.99
C LEU A 111 12.35 -2.74 -4.17
N ALA A 112 12.47 -2.97 -2.85
CA ALA A 112 11.33 -3.03 -1.94
C ALA A 112 10.50 -1.73 -1.97
N GLN A 113 11.16 -0.57 -1.95
CA GLN A 113 10.51 0.74 -2.07
C GLN A 113 9.78 0.92 -3.40
N ASN A 114 10.32 0.42 -4.51
CA ASN A 114 9.66 0.51 -5.82
C ASN A 114 8.42 -0.38 -5.91
N VAL A 115 8.49 -1.63 -5.43
CA VAL A 115 7.33 -2.52 -5.34
C VAL A 115 6.24 -1.90 -4.46
N ALA A 116 6.63 -1.40 -3.29
CA ALA A 116 5.75 -0.73 -2.35
C ALA A 116 5.13 0.55 -2.92
N HIS A 117 5.90 1.35 -3.65
CA HIS A 117 5.40 2.54 -4.33
C HIS A 117 4.41 2.20 -5.45
N HIS A 118 4.68 1.16 -6.24
CA HIS A 118 3.76 0.69 -7.27
C HIS A 118 2.43 0.24 -6.65
N ALA A 119 2.49 -0.48 -5.52
CA ALA A 119 1.29 -0.87 -4.77
C ALA A 119 0.46 0.33 -4.29
N LEU A 120 1.10 1.40 -3.82
CA LEU A 120 0.41 2.64 -3.42
C LEU A 120 -0.39 3.28 -4.57
N ILE A 121 0.22 3.30 -5.76
CA ILE A 121 -0.40 3.82 -6.99
C ILE A 121 -1.61 2.95 -7.35
N GLN A 122 -1.50 1.63 -7.25
CA GLN A 122 -2.57 0.67 -7.54
C GLN A 122 -3.69 0.62 -6.49
N GLY A 123 -3.61 1.43 -5.43
CA GLY A 123 -4.68 1.54 -4.44
C GLY A 123 -4.40 0.90 -3.08
N HIS A 124 -3.33 0.13 -2.96
CA HIS A 124 -2.98 -0.61 -1.75
C HIS A 124 -2.40 0.30 -0.67
N THR A 125 -2.65 -0.08 0.57
CA THR A 125 -2.05 0.51 1.76
C THR A 125 -0.68 -0.11 2.03
N VAL A 126 0.28 0.74 2.34
CA VAL A 126 1.68 0.34 2.55
C VAL A 126 2.19 1.02 3.80
N LEU A 127 3.09 0.35 4.51
CA LEU A 127 3.90 0.95 5.56
C LEU A 127 5.34 0.49 5.44
N PHE A 128 6.28 1.43 5.39
CA PHE A 128 7.72 1.18 5.37
C PHE A 128 8.33 1.57 6.71
N LYS A 129 9.14 0.68 7.29
CA LYS A 129 9.82 0.92 8.56
C LYS A 129 11.08 0.06 8.65
N SER A 130 12.14 0.56 9.28
CA SER A 130 13.26 -0.31 9.65
C SER A 130 12.86 -1.23 10.80
N ALA A 131 13.46 -2.41 10.86
CA ALA A 131 13.23 -3.36 11.93
C ALA A 131 13.61 -2.77 13.31
N SER A 132 14.72 -2.02 13.39
CA SER A 132 15.15 -1.32 14.61
C SER A 132 14.08 -0.41 15.16
N GLU A 133 13.59 0.51 14.33
CA GLU A 133 12.64 1.51 14.77
C GLU A 133 11.29 0.87 15.12
N MET A 134 10.82 -0.07 14.30
CA MET A 134 9.56 -0.77 14.57
C MET A 134 9.61 -1.53 15.90
N LEU A 135 10.65 -2.34 16.09
CA LEU A 135 10.76 -3.19 17.27
C LEU A 135 11.10 -2.38 18.52
N GLY A 136 11.86 -1.29 18.40
CA GLY A 136 12.08 -0.32 19.48
C GLY A 136 10.79 0.37 19.92
N GLU A 137 9.96 0.82 18.97
CA GLU A 137 8.65 1.40 19.28
C GLU A 137 7.70 0.40 19.97
N LEU A 138 7.71 -0.87 19.56
CA LEU A 138 6.92 -1.92 20.19
C LEU A 138 7.45 -2.28 21.59
N ALA A 139 8.76 -2.39 21.75
CA ALA A 139 9.39 -2.75 23.02
C ALA A 139 9.31 -1.64 24.08
N ALA A 140 9.18 -0.37 23.67
CA ALA A 140 9.02 0.76 24.57
C ALA A 140 7.60 0.89 25.17
N LEU A 141 6.63 0.09 24.71
CA LEU A 141 5.25 0.13 25.21
C LEU A 141 5.08 -0.83 26.40
N ASP A 142 4.75 -0.27 27.56
CA ASP A 142 4.49 -1.04 28.79
C ASP A 142 3.01 -1.44 28.97
N SER A 143 2.10 -0.71 28.32
CA SER A 143 0.66 -0.99 28.38
C SER A 143 0.25 -2.01 27.31
N ASP A 144 -0.39 -3.10 27.73
CA ASP A 144 -0.93 -4.14 26.83
C ASP A 144 -1.89 -3.55 25.77
N SER A 145 -2.75 -2.59 26.16
CA SER A 145 -3.69 -1.96 25.22
C SER A 145 -2.96 -1.09 24.17
N ALA A 146 -1.91 -0.38 24.59
CA ALA A 146 -1.10 0.42 23.68
C ALA A 146 -0.28 -0.46 22.72
N LEU A 147 0.31 -1.54 23.24
CA LEU A 147 1.04 -2.53 22.45
C LEU A 147 0.14 -3.17 21.40
N ARG A 148 -1.04 -3.67 21.79
CA ARG A 148 -2.01 -4.25 20.85
C ARG A 148 -2.44 -3.27 19.76
N ARG A 149 -2.62 -1.99 20.11
CA ARG A 149 -2.96 -0.94 19.15
C ARG A 149 -1.81 -0.70 18.16
N ARG A 150 -0.56 -0.65 18.64
CA ARG A 150 0.61 -0.46 17.77
C ARG A 150 0.87 -1.68 16.87
N LEU A 151 0.76 -2.90 17.40
CA LEU A 151 0.83 -4.13 16.61
C LEU A 151 -0.23 -4.14 15.50
N ARG A 152 -1.47 -3.76 15.82
CA ARG A 152 -2.53 -3.66 14.81
C ARG A 152 -2.15 -2.68 13.69
N HIS A 153 -1.57 -1.53 14.03
CA HIS A 153 -1.12 -0.57 13.04
C HIS A 153 -0.08 -1.14 12.06
N TYR A 154 0.82 -2.02 12.50
CA TYR A 154 1.77 -2.72 11.62
C TYR A 154 1.16 -3.92 10.91
N ALA A 155 0.13 -4.55 11.48
CA ALA A 155 -0.52 -5.73 10.91
C ALA A 155 -1.56 -5.41 9.83
N THR A 156 -2.19 -4.22 9.85
CA THR A 156 -3.29 -3.87 8.94
C THR A 156 -2.93 -3.44 7.52
N PRO A 157 -1.76 -2.82 7.22
CA PRO A 157 -1.45 -2.42 5.84
C PRO A 157 -1.33 -3.66 4.93
N ASP A 158 -1.81 -3.54 3.69
CA ASP A 158 -1.75 -4.60 2.68
C ASP A 158 -0.29 -5.06 2.48
N ILE A 159 0.65 -4.11 2.51
CA ILE A 159 2.09 -4.35 2.50
C ILE A 159 2.76 -3.70 3.70
N LEU A 160 3.50 -4.49 4.47
CA LEU A 160 4.48 -3.99 5.44
C LEU A 160 5.88 -4.27 4.89
N VAL A 161 6.67 -3.22 4.69
CA VAL A 161 8.10 -3.34 4.37
C VAL A 161 8.90 -3.18 5.65
N ILE A 162 9.65 -4.22 6.01
CA ILE A 162 10.54 -4.25 7.17
C ILE A 162 11.98 -4.25 6.67
N ASP A 163 12.61 -3.09 6.63
CA ASP A 163 13.98 -2.95 6.14
C ASP A 163 15.02 -3.24 7.24
N GLU A 164 16.25 -3.54 6.85
CA GLU A 164 17.43 -3.67 7.73
C GLU A 164 17.31 -4.75 8.84
N VAL A 165 16.54 -5.82 8.61
CA VAL A 165 16.33 -6.88 9.63
C VAL A 165 17.65 -7.50 10.13
N GLY A 166 18.69 -7.57 9.29
CA GLY A 166 19.95 -8.28 9.59
C GLY A 166 20.96 -7.56 10.51
N TYR A 167 20.69 -6.34 10.96
CA TYR A 167 21.71 -5.49 11.61
C TYR A 167 21.66 -5.42 13.14
N LEU A 168 20.72 -6.11 13.80
CA LEU A 168 20.52 -5.96 15.25
C LEU A 168 20.72 -7.28 15.99
N SER A 169 21.46 -7.21 17.09
CA SER A 169 21.40 -8.23 18.14
C SER A 169 20.06 -8.08 18.88
N TYR A 170 19.01 -8.68 18.35
CA TYR A 170 17.69 -8.64 18.96
C TYR A 170 17.70 -9.36 20.32
N SER A 171 17.25 -8.69 21.37
CA SER A 171 16.90 -9.39 22.61
C SER A 171 15.70 -10.31 22.37
N ASN A 172 15.50 -11.31 23.25
CA ASN A 172 14.37 -12.25 23.14
C ASN A 172 13.02 -11.52 22.98
N ARG A 173 12.82 -10.41 23.69
CA ARG A 173 11.60 -9.58 23.58
C ARG A 173 11.36 -9.08 22.15
N HIS A 174 12.40 -8.65 21.44
CA HIS A 174 12.22 -8.18 20.06
C HIS A 174 11.90 -9.34 19.10
N ALA A 175 12.47 -10.53 19.33
CA ALA A 175 12.13 -11.73 18.57
C ALA A 175 10.66 -12.13 18.77
N ASP A 176 10.18 -12.12 20.02
CA ASP A 176 8.78 -12.41 20.35
C ASP A 176 7.82 -11.42 19.67
N LEU A 177 8.15 -10.11 19.70
CA LEU A 177 7.35 -9.07 19.06
C LEU A 177 7.33 -9.18 17.54
N LEU A 178 8.47 -9.50 16.91
CA LEU A 178 8.54 -9.74 15.47
C LEU A 178 7.70 -10.97 15.09
N PHE A 179 7.84 -12.06 15.85
CA PHE A 179 7.06 -13.28 15.63
C PHE A 179 5.56 -13.03 15.76
N GLU A 180 5.13 -12.30 16.80
CA GLU A 180 3.73 -11.93 16.98
C GLU A 180 3.21 -11.10 15.79
N LEU A 181 3.99 -10.13 15.31
CA LEU A 181 3.61 -9.32 14.16
C LEU A 181 3.49 -10.14 12.88
N ILE A 182 4.48 -10.97 12.56
CA ILE A 182 4.46 -11.83 11.37
C ILE A 182 3.28 -12.82 11.46
N SER A 183 3.02 -13.40 12.62
CA SER A 183 1.90 -14.31 12.84
C SER A 183 0.54 -13.65 12.59
N ARG A 184 0.38 -12.36 12.94
CA ARG A 184 -0.85 -11.61 12.66
C ARG A 184 -1.04 -11.27 11.18
N ARG A 185 0.04 -11.27 10.41
CA ARG A 185 0.03 -10.95 8.97
C ARG A 185 -0.05 -12.21 8.10
N TYR A 186 0.38 -13.35 8.63
CA TYR A 186 0.37 -14.64 7.93
C TYR A 186 -1.02 -14.94 7.35
N GLU A 187 -1.05 -15.28 6.04
CA GLU A 187 -2.27 -15.54 5.24
C GLU A 187 -3.31 -14.39 5.19
N ALA A 188 -2.95 -13.19 5.66
CA ALA A 188 -3.84 -12.03 5.68
C ALA A 188 -3.29 -10.83 4.89
N CYS A 189 -2.00 -10.52 5.05
CA CYS A 189 -1.34 -9.40 4.38
C CYS A 189 0.12 -9.74 4.07
N SER A 190 0.67 -9.15 3.00
CA SER A 190 2.02 -9.48 2.54
C SER A 190 3.09 -8.67 3.27
N THR A 191 4.23 -9.28 3.55
CA THR A 191 5.38 -8.61 4.16
C THR A 191 6.57 -8.67 3.21
N ILE A 192 7.27 -7.55 3.05
CA ILE A 192 8.51 -7.46 2.29
C ILE A 192 9.65 -7.24 3.28
N VAL A 193 10.69 -8.07 3.20
CA VAL A 193 11.91 -7.99 4.02
C VAL A 193 13.12 -7.78 3.13
#